data_AF-A0A645BPL1-F1
#
_entry.id   AF-A0A645BPL1-F1
#
_cell.length_a   1.000
_cell.length_b   1.000
_cell.length_c   1.000
_cell.angle_alpha   90.00
_cell.angle_beta   90.00
_cell.angle_gamma   90.00
#
_symmetry.space_group_name_H-M   'P 1'
#
loop_
_entity.id
_entity.type
_entity.pdbx_description
1 polymer ?
#
loop_
_entity_poly.entity_id
_entity_poly.type
_entity_poly.pdbx_seq_one_letter_code
_entity_poly.pdbx_strand_id
1 'polypeptide(L)'
;MSVLFVGYESNGQIYHLLPERPPLTLDSIYPCPAADLARFTPAGKTGYLRHLLRTQDLPLAELLAVHLREAIAAHQVEGSDWAAHAVESVVAMLKDDYPQLMDVLTAVSEVY
;
A
#
# COMPACT_ATOMS: atom_id res chain seq x y z
N MET A 1 11.58 12.27 10.44
CA MET A 1 11.50 11.36 9.29
C MET A 1 11.02 10.02 9.84
N SER A 2 9.77 9.63 9.55
CA SER A 2 9.19 8.37 10.01
C SER A 2 9.24 7.34 8.87
N VAL A 3 9.42 6.07 9.20
CA VAL A 3 9.38 4.95 8.26
C VAL A 3 8.29 4.00 8.71
N LEU A 4 7.43 3.60 7.77
CA LEU A 4 6.37 2.62 8.01
C LEU A 4 6.75 1.29 7.36
N PHE A 5 6.74 0.22 8.16
CA PHE A 5 6.92 -1.13 7.65
C PHE A 5 5.56 -1.69 7.24
N VAL A 6 5.42 -2.04 5.96
CA VAL A 6 4.17 -2.58 5.40
C VAL A 6 4.28 -4.06 5.01
N GLY A 7 5.49 -4.61 5.05
CA GLY A 7 5.77 -6.01 4.76
C GLY A 7 7.27 -6.27 4.61
N TYR A 8 7.64 -7.50 4.28
CA TYR A 8 9.00 -7.91 4.00
C TYR A 8 9.04 -9.11 3.04
N GLU A 9 10.19 -9.34 2.44
CA GLU A 9 10.49 -10.57 1.69
C GLU A 9 11.46 -11.43 2.50
N SER A 10 11.23 -12.74 2.54
CA SER A 10 12.15 -13.72 3.12
C SER A 10 12.12 -14.99 2.29
N ASN A 11 13.30 -15.50 1.90
CA ASN A 11 13.44 -16.70 1.06
C ASN A 11 12.60 -16.67 -0.23
N GLY A 12 12.52 -15.51 -0.90
CA GLY A 12 11.73 -15.33 -2.13
C GLY A 12 10.21 -15.22 -1.91
N GLN A 13 9.74 -15.28 -0.66
CA GLN A 13 8.33 -15.16 -0.31
C GLN A 13 8.04 -13.80 0.32
N ILE A 14 6.99 -13.15 -0.18
CA ILE A 14 6.52 -11.85 0.33
C ILE A 14 5.51 -12.06 1.44
N TYR A 15 5.68 -11.31 2.52
CA TYR A 15 4.79 -11.27 3.67
C TYR A 15 4.33 -9.83 3.92
N HIS A 16 3.02 -9.61 3.93
CA HIS A 16 2.42 -8.35 4.37
C HIS A 16 2.29 -8.26 5.90
N LEU A 17 3.15 -8.96 6.62
CA LEU A 17 3.25 -8.97 8.08
C LEU A 17 4.43 -8.11 8.50
N LEU A 18 4.43 -7.65 9.74
CA LEU A 18 5.63 -7.04 10.30
C LEU A 18 6.69 -8.13 10.50
N PRO A 19 7.96 -7.86 10.20
CA PRO A 19 9.03 -8.79 10.50
C PRO A 19 9.12 -9.00 12.02
N GLU A 20 9.50 -10.20 12.45
CA GLU A 20 9.64 -10.55 13.88
C GLU A 20 10.60 -9.60 14.62
N ARG A 21 11.57 -9.04 13.89
CA ARG A 21 12.47 -8.00 14.36
C ARG A 21 12.49 -6.88 13.33
N PRO A 22 11.99 -5.68 13.65
CA PRO A 22 12.23 -4.51 12.82
C PRO A 22 13.74 -4.37 12.58
N PRO A 23 14.18 -3.97 11.38
CA PRO A 23 15.60 -3.71 11.14
C PRO A 23 16.10 -2.69 12.15
N LEU A 24 17.10 -3.08 12.95
CA LEU A 24 17.66 -2.29 14.05
C LEU A 24 18.29 -0.98 13.54
N THR A 25 18.74 -0.98 12.29
CA THR A 25 19.23 0.18 11.57
C THR A 25 18.69 0.16 10.14
N LEU A 26 18.07 1.26 9.71
CA LEU A 26 17.81 1.56 8.30
C LEU A 26 19.06 2.26 7.75
N ASP A 27 20.20 1.57 7.72
CA ASP A 27 21.47 2.17 7.27
C ASP A 27 21.45 2.50 5.77
N SER A 28 20.51 1.93 5.01
CA SER A 28 20.34 2.23 3.60
C SER A 28 18.87 2.09 3.18
N ILE A 29 18.30 3.19 2.70
CA ILE A 29 16.97 3.26 2.12
C ILE A 29 17.14 3.53 0.63
N TYR A 30 16.61 2.64 -0.20
CA TYR A 30 16.66 2.75 -1.65
C TYR A 30 15.25 3.00 -2.20
N PRO A 31 15.10 3.76 -3.30
CA PRO A 31 13.84 3.84 -4.01
C PRO A 31 13.36 2.46 -4.44
N CYS A 32 12.06 2.18 -4.27
CA CYS A 32 11.46 0.91 -4.69
C CYS A 32 11.30 0.89 -6.22
N PRO A 33 11.92 -0.07 -6.95
CA PRO A 33 11.69 -0.22 -8.39
C PRO A 33 10.25 -0.64 -8.70
N ALA A 34 9.73 -0.22 -9.86
CA ALA A 34 8.39 -0.61 -10.30
C ALA A 34 8.17 -2.14 -10.33
N ALA A 35 9.18 -2.91 -10.71
CA ALA A 35 9.13 -4.37 -10.71
C ALA A 35 8.91 -4.97 -9.30
N ASP A 36 9.56 -4.39 -8.28
CA ASP A 36 9.38 -4.85 -6.90
C ASP A 36 8.02 -4.41 -6.35
N LEU A 37 7.54 -3.23 -6.72
CA LEU A 37 6.19 -2.76 -6.36
C LEU A 37 5.11 -3.64 -6.97
N ALA A 38 5.24 -4.01 -8.24
CA ALA A 38 4.34 -4.93 -8.94
C ALA A 38 4.40 -6.35 -8.38
N ARG A 39 5.56 -6.81 -7.88
CA ARG A 39 5.71 -8.11 -7.21
C ARG A 39 5.12 -8.11 -5.80
N PHE A 40 5.35 -7.03 -5.05
CA PHE A 40 4.96 -6.89 -3.64
C PHE A 40 3.45 -6.73 -3.47
N THR A 41 2.87 -5.71 -4.12
CA THR A 41 1.50 -5.26 -3.85
C THR A 41 0.37 -6.28 -4.08
N PRO A 42 0.42 -7.24 -5.04
CA PRO A 42 -0.62 -8.26 -5.19
C PRO A 42 -0.47 -9.43 -4.21
N ALA A 43 0.69 -9.59 -3.56
CA ALA A 43 0.91 -10.68 -2.62
C ALA A 43 -0.12 -10.64 -1.49
N GLY A 44 -0.51 -11.81 -0.96
CA GLY A 44 -1.36 -11.88 0.24
C GLY A 44 -2.62 -11.00 0.21
N LYS A 45 -3.25 -10.83 -0.96
CA LYS A 45 -4.50 -10.06 -1.16
C LYS A 45 -4.42 -8.63 -0.63
N THR A 46 -3.41 -7.86 -1.08
CA THR A 46 -3.22 -6.43 -0.72
C THR A 46 -3.19 -6.14 0.78
N GLY A 47 -2.91 -7.15 1.61
CA GLY A 47 -2.98 -7.05 3.07
C GLY A 47 -2.08 -5.99 3.70
N TYR A 48 -1.07 -5.46 2.98
CA TYR A 48 -0.18 -4.41 3.44
C TYR A 48 -0.91 -3.07 3.64
N LEU A 49 -2.02 -2.83 2.92
CA LEU A 49 -2.81 -1.59 2.98
C LEU A 49 -3.31 -1.30 4.41
N ARG A 50 -3.57 -2.33 5.21
CA ARG A 50 -3.98 -2.17 6.61
C ARG A 50 -2.95 -1.42 7.45
N HIS A 51 -1.67 -1.52 7.10
CA HIS A 51 -0.60 -0.83 7.82
C HIS A 51 -0.57 0.65 7.45
N LEU A 52 -0.83 0.98 6.18
CA LEU A 52 -0.99 2.36 5.73
C LEU A 52 -2.18 3.03 6.44
N LEU A 53 -3.35 2.38 6.41
CA LEU A 53 -4.60 2.91 6.99
C LEU A 53 -4.55 3.10 8.51
N ARG A 54 -3.65 2.42 9.22
CA ARG A 54 -3.51 2.56 10.69
C ARG A 54 -2.61 3.71 11.12
N THR A 55 -2.01 4.44 10.18
CA THR A 55 -1.09 5.53 10.50
C THR A 55 -1.87 6.81 10.81
N GLN A 56 -1.88 7.22 12.08
CA GLN A 56 -2.74 8.33 12.57
C GLN A 56 -2.13 9.73 12.38
N ASP A 57 -0.83 9.83 12.11
CA ASP A 57 -0.10 11.11 12.06
C ASP A 57 0.27 11.57 10.64
N LEU A 58 -0.32 10.96 9.61
CA LEU A 58 -0.03 11.27 8.20
C LEU A 58 -1.32 11.64 7.44
N PRO A 59 -1.22 12.46 6.37
CA PRO A 59 -2.35 12.73 5.48
C PRO A 59 -2.70 11.45 4.70
N LEU A 60 -3.51 10.59 5.31
CA LEU A 60 -3.74 9.23 4.84
C LEU A 60 -4.32 9.19 3.43
N ALA A 61 -5.31 10.04 3.15
CA ALA A 61 -5.97 10.10 1.84
C ALA A 61 -4.98 10.42 0.72
N GLU A 62 -4.15 11.45 0.89
CA GLU A 62 -3.12 11.84 -0.09
C GLU A 62 -2.06 10.76 -0.25
N LEU A 63 -1.56 10.22 0.86
CA LEU A 63 -0.54 9.17 0.85
C LEU A 63 -1.04 7.91 0.12
N LEU A 64 -2.29 7.52 0.38
CA LEU A 64 -2.91 6.37 -0.27
C LEU A 64 -3.16 6.62 -1.76
N ALA A 65 -3.64 7.81 -2.14
CA ALA A 65 -3.84 8.18 -3.54
C ALA A 65 -2.51 8.14 -4.33
N VAL A 66 -1.46 8.75 -3.81
CA VAL A 66 -0.13 8.73 -4.43
C VAL A 66 0.40 7.30 -4.56
N HIS A 67 0.31 6.51 -3.48
CA HIS A 67 0.76 5.12 -3.50
C HIS A 67 -0.02 4.25 -4.50
N LEU A 68 -1.34 4.39 -4.55
CA LEU A 68 -2.18 3.66 -5.52
C LEU A 68 -1.82 4.06 -6.95
N ARG A 69 -1.60 5.36 -7.22
CA ARG A 69 -1.14 5.83 -8.54
C ARG A 69 0.15 5.15 -8.98
N GLU A 70 1.15 5.13 -8.09
CA GLU A 70 2.45 4.52 -8.38
C GLU A 70 2.33 3.00 -8.57
N ALA A 71 1.54 2.33 -7.75
CA ALA A 71 1.33 0.89 -7.87
C ALA A 71 0.56 0.53 -9.15
N ILE A 72 -0.50 1.25 -9.49
CA ILE A 72 -1.24 1.07 -10.75
C ILE A 72 -0.28 1.26 -11.95
N ALA A 73 0.52 2.32 -11.93
CA ALA A 73 1.50 2.59 -12.97
C ALA A 73 2.64 1.56 -13.05
N ALA A 74 2.91 0.82 -11.97
CA ALA A 74 3.87 -0.29 -11.96
C ALA A 74 3.27 -1.60 -12.51
N HIS A 75 1.96 -1.78 -12.35
CA HIS A 75 1.20 -2.92 -12.88
C HIS A 75 0.85 -2.75 -14.36
N GLN A 76 1.77 -2.30 -15.23
CA GLN A 76 1.58 -1.99 -16.69
C GLN A 76 1.17 -3.19 -17.58
N VAL A 77 0.30 -4.06 -17.09
CA VAL A 77 -0.23 -5.24 -17.75
C VAL A 77 -1.68 -4.93 -18.08
N GLU A 78 -2.00 -4.92 -19.38
CA GLU A 78 -3.39 -4.86 -19.83
C GLU A 78 -4.22 -5.94 -19.11
N GLY A 79 -5.35 -5.54 -18.53
CA GLY A 79 -6.26 -6.46 -17.82
C GLY A 79 -5.88 -6.80 -16.38
N SER A 80 -4.98 -6.05 -15.74
CA SER A 80 -4.74 -6.21 -14.30
C SER A 80 -5.95 -5.72 -13.47
N ASP A 81 -6.67 -6.65 -12.85
CA ASP A 81 -7.75 -6.36 -11.89
C ASP A 81 -7.22 -5.87 -10.52
N TRP A 82 -5.90 -5.73 -10.38
CA TRP A 82 -5.27 -5.36 -9.11
C TRP A 82 -5.79 -4.04 -8.56
N ALA A 83 -5.96 -3.03 -9.43
CA ALA A 83 -6.41 -1.70 -9.01
C ALA A 83 -7.81 -1.74 -8.40
N ALA A 84 -8.74 -2.46 -9.05
CA ALA A 84 -10.09 -2.65 -8.56
C ALA A 84 -10.09 -3.38 -7.21
N HIS A 85 -9.35 -4.48 -7.09
CA HIS A 85 -9.23 -5.22 -5.84
C HIS A 85 -8.57 -4.43 -4.71
N ALA A 86 -7.61 -3.56 -5.03
CA ALA A 86 -6.99 -2.67 -4.05
C ALA A 86 -8.03 -1.68 -3.50
N VAL A 87 -8.81 -1.03 -4.37
CA VAL A 87 -9.88 -0.10 -3.98
C VAL A 87 -10.96 -0.82 -3.15
N GLU A 88 -11.43 -1.99 -3.59
CA GLU A 88 -12.38 -2.81 -2.82
C GLU A 88 -11.86 -3.14 -1.41
N SER A 89 -10.57 -3.47 -1.31
CA SER A 89 -9.92 -3.77 -0.03
C SER A 89 -9.88 -2.54 0.89
N VAL A 90 -9.59 -1.36 0.35
CA VAL A 90 -9.61 -0.09 1.09
C VAL A 90 -11.02 0.21 1.59
N VAL A 91 -12.03 0.13 0.72
CA VAL A 91 -13.43 0.36 1.07
C VAL A 91 -13.87 -0.59 2.18
N ALA A 92 -13.53 -1.88 2.07
CA ALA A 92 -13.87 -2.87 3.08
C ALA A 92 -13.22 -2.60 4.45
N MET A 93 -11.99 -2.05 4.46
CA MET A 93 -11.27 -1.70 5.69
C MET A 93 -11.79 -0.41 6.35
N LEU A 94 -12.30 0.53 5.56
CA LEU A 94 -12.79 1.84 6.03
C LEU A 94 -14.32 1.92 6.15
N LYS A 95 -15.06 0.83 5.88
CA LYS A 95 -16.53 0.82 5.86
C LYS A 95 -17.19 1.37 7.14
N ASP A 96 -16.51 1.22 8.29
CA ASP A 96 -17.01 1.65 9.60
C ASP A 96 -16.52 3.07 9.97
N ASP A 97 -15.64 3.68 9.16
CA ASP A 97 -15.14 5.06 9.27
C ASP A 97 -15.50 5.83 7.99
N TYR A 98 -16.76 6.23 7.91
CA TYR A 98 -17.31 6.90 6.72
C TYR A 98 -16.63 8.24 6.37
N PRO A 99 -16.30 9.13 7.34
CA PRO A 99 -15.54 10.33 7.04
C PRO A 99 -14.18 10.03 6.37
N GLN A 100 -13.39 9.13 6.95
CA GLN A 100 -12.08 8.77 6.40
C GLN A 100 -12.20 8.05 5.06
N LEU A 101 -13.22 7.21 4.88
CA LEU A 101 -13.53 6.58 3.61
C LEU A 101 -13.78 7.62 2.52
N MET A 102 -14.58 8.65 2.79
CA MET A 102 -14.87 9.68 1.78
C MET A 102 -13.64 10.49 1.41
N ASP A 103 -12.82 10.90 2.38
CA ASP A 103 -11.58 11.61 2.11
C ASP A 103 -10.66 10.80 1.18
N VAL A 104 -10.52 9.51 1.47
CA VAL A 104 -9.75 8.56 0.64
C VAL A 104 -10.34 8.42 -0.76
N LEU A 105 -11.66 8.22 -0.90
CA LEU A 105 -12.29 8.06 -2.20
C LEU A 105 -12.17 9.33 -3.06
N THR A 106 -12.28 10.50 -2.45
CA THR A 106 -12.06 11.77 -3.14
C THR A 106 -10.63 11.88 -3.64
N ALA A 107 -9.62 11.62 -2.80
CA ALA A 107 -8.22 11.68 -3.20
C ALA A 107 -7.88 10.63 -4.29
N VAL A 108 -8.40 9.41 -4.17
CA VAL A 108 -8.17 8.34 -5.15
C VAL A 108 -8.86 8.64 -6.48
N SER A 109 -9.98 9.37 -6.49
CA SER A 109 -10.64 9.75 -7.75
C SER A 109 -9.78 10.66 -8.65
N GLU A 110 -8.79 11.36 -8.10
CA GLU A 110 -7.84 12.18 -8.87
C GLU A 110 -6.74 11.36 -9.55
N VAL A 111 -6.62 10.08 -9.20
CA VAL A 111 -5.62 9.15 -9.75
C VAL A 111 -6.12 8.47 -11.02
N TYR A 112 -7.45 8.38 -11.19
CA TYR A 112 -8.13 7.70 -12.30
C TYR A 112 -8.53 8.65 -13.43
#